data_AF-A0AAW5SG51-F1
#
_entry.id   AF-A0AAW5SG51-F1
#
_cell.length_a   1.000
_cell.length_b   1.000
_cell.length_c   1.000
_cell.angle_alpha   90.00
_cell.angle_beta   90.00
_cell.angle_gamma   90.00
#
_symmetry.space_group_name_H-M   'P 1'
#
loop_
_entity.id
_entity.type
_entity.pdbx_description
1 polymer ?
#
loop_
_entity_poly.entity_id
_entity_poly.type
_entity_poly.pdbx_seq_one_letter_code
_entity_poly.pdbx_strand_id
1 'polypeptide(L)' 'MATSASARSRNLDISPAIAAVRAYSRDVKIACDELHDDPFDMNARAALLKLIVDDSPEADAAFTRALAENGAGTVGD' A
#
# COMPACT_ATOMS: atom_id res chain seq x y z
N MET A 1 -16.02 -20.89 -22.84
CA MET A 1 -15.19 -20.91 -21.62
C MET A 1 -13.80 -20.38 -21.96
N ALA A 2 -13.51 -19.11 -21.67
CA ALA A 2 -12.16 -18.53 -21.78
C ALA A 2 -12.07 -17.21 -20.99
N THR A 3 -12.25 -17.25 -19.67
CA THR A 3 -12.06 -16.10 -18.78
C THR A 3 -11.33 -16.56 -17.51
N SER A 4 -10.14 -17.14 -17.67
CA SER A 4 -9.26 -17.44 -16.53
C SER A 4 -7.79 -17.11 -16.79
N ALA A 5 -7.36 -17.01 -18.04
CA ALA A 5 -6.00 -16.57 -18.37
C ALA A 5 -5.77 -15.07 -18.06
N SER A 6 -6.77 -14.22 -18.35
CA SER A 6 -6.65 -12.75 -18.17
C SER A 6 -6.55 -12.31 -16.70
N ALA A 7 -7.15 -13.06 -15.77
CA ALA A 7 -7.03 -12.76 -14.33
C ALA A 7 -5.67 -13.21 -13.76
N ARG A 8 -5.08 -14.29 -14.30
CA ARG A 8 -3.78 -14.81 -13.87
C ARG A 8 -2.61 -13.94 -14.34
N SER A 9 -2.73 -13.26 -15.49
CA SER A 9 -1.69 -12.36 -16.01
C SER A 9 -1.57 -11.03 -15.26
N ARG A 10 -2.60 -10.58 -14.53
CA ARG A 10 -2.54 -9.34 -13.73
C ARG A 10 -1.72 -9.47 -12.44
N ASN A 11 -1.30 -10.69 -12.10
CA ASN A 11 -0.52 -10.96 -10.89
C ASN A 11 0.99 -10.74 -11.10
N LEU A 12 1.46 -10.52 -12.34
CA LEU A 12 2.87 -10.69 -12.70
C LEU A 12 3.74 -9.42 -12.74
N ASP A 13 3.22 -8.21 -12.53
CA ASP A 13 4.06 -7.01 -12.43
C ASP A 13 3.46 -5.97 -11.47
N ILE A 14 3.14 -6.39 -10.23
CA ILE A 14 3.04 -5.39 -9.16
C ILE A 14 4.49 -5.07 -8.78
N SER A 15 4.97 -3.89 -9.20
CA SER A 15 6.31 -3.45 -8.81
C SER A 15 6.45 -3.50 -7.28
N PRO A 16 7.64 -3.80 -6.75
CA PRO A 16 7.88 -3.78 -5.30
C PRO A 16 7.41 -2.48 -4.65
N ALA A 17 7.54 -1.35 -5.35
CA ALA A 17 7.05 -0.05 -4.90
C ALA A 17 5.51 -0.03 -4.74
N ILE A 18 4.76 -0.49 -5.74
CA ILE A 18 3.29 -0.58 -5.64
C ILE A 18 2.87 -1.58 -4.54
N ALA A 19 3.60 -2.69 -4.39
CA ALA A 19 3.33 -3.66 -3.33
C ALA A 19 3.49 -3.04 -1.94
N ALA A 20 4.56 -2.28 -1.71
CA ALA A 20 4.81 -1.56 -0.46
C ALA A 20 3.72 -0.51 -0.15
N VAL A 21 3.31 0.28 -1.16
CA VAL A 21 2.22 1.26 -0.99
C VAL A 21 0.91 0.58 -0.59
N ARG A 22 0.58 -0.54 -1.24
CA ARG A 22 -0.64 -1.32 -0.92
C ARG A 22 -0.59 -1.93 0.46
N ALA A 23 0.57 -2.45 0.88
CA ALA A 23 0.77 -2.99 2.21
C ALA A 23 0.55 -1.90 3.26
N TYR A 24 1.25 -0.76 3.13
CA TYR A 24 1.08 0.37 4.04
C TYR A 24 -0.38 0.87 4.11
N SER A 25 -1.04 1.02 2.96
CA SER A 25 -2.45 1.44 2.91
C SER A 25 -3.38 0.46 3.64
N ARG A 26 -3.11 -0.85 3.53
CA ARG A 26 -3.86 -1.89 4.22
C ARG A 26 -3.63 -1.84 5.73
N ASP A 27 -2.38 -1.66 6.14
CA ASP A 27 -2.01 -1.64 7.56
C ASP A 27 -2.59 -0.41 8.26
N VAL A 28 -2.55 0.77 7.61
CA VAL A 28 -3.23 1.98 8.11
C VAL A 28 -4.73 1.75 8.26
N LYS A 29 -5.37 1.12 7.28
CA LYS A 29 -6.80 0.81 7.36
C LYS A 29 -7.10 -0.09 8.57
N ILE A 30 -6.34 -1.17 8.75
CA ILE A 30 -6.54 -2.09 9.87
C ILE A 30 -6.37 -1.36 11.20
N ALA A 31 -5.31 -0.56 11.37
CA ALA A 31 -5.08 0.18 12.60
C ALA A 31 -6.18 1.22 12.89
N CYS A 32 -6.73 1.86 11.86
CA CYS A 32 -7.88 2.74 11.99
C CYS A 32 -9.16 1.99 12.36
N ASP A 33 -9.41 0.82 11.77
CA ASP A 33 -10.56 -0.03 12.10
C ASP A 33 -10.48 -0.51 13.56
N GLU A 34 -9.30 -0.99 14.01
CA GLU A 34 -9.07 -1.41 15.40
C GLU A 34 -9.26 -0.26 16.41
N LEU A 35 -8.73 0.93 16.10
CA LEU A 35 -8.88 2.11 16.98
C LEU A 35 -10.31 2.67 16.97
N HIS A 36 -11.03 2.51 15.84
CA HIS A 36 -12.44 2.87 15.76
C HIS A 36 -13.30 1.95 16.63
N ASP A 37 -12.98 0.65 16.65
CA ASP A 37 -13.69 -0.35 17.45
C ASP A 37 -13.47 -0.14 18.97
N ASP A 38 -12.23 0.12 19.41
CA ASP A 38 -11.95 0.55 20.78
C ASP A 38 -10.97 1.74 20.82
N PRO A 39 -11.46 2.98 21.05
CA PRO A 39 -10.60 4.14 21.12
C PRO A 39 -9.71 4.16 22.36
N PHE A 40 -9.93 3.36 23.39
CA PHE A 40 -9.06 3.34 24.58
C PHE A 40 -8.04 2.20 24.59
N ASP A 41 -8.03 1.36 23.55
CA ASP A 41 -7.00 0.34 23.38
C ASP A 41 -5.63 0.99 23.12
N MET A 42 -4.73 0.83 24.08
CA MET A 42 -3.38 1.38 24.02
C MET A 42 -2.55 0.76 22.89
N ASN A 43 -2.79 -0.50 22.55
CA ASN A 43 -2.09 -1.20 21.48
C ASN A 43 -2.56 -0.68 20.11
N ALA A 44 -3.86 -0.51 19.90
CA ALA A 44 -4.40 0.05 18.66
C ALA A 44 -3.87 1.48 18.41
N ARG A 45 -3.83 2.31 19.48
CA ARG A 45 -3.20 3.64 19.42
C ARG A 45 -1.72 3.56 19.06
N ALA A 46 -0.97 2.69 19.72
CA ALA A 46 0.47 2.54 19.48
C ALA A 46 0.75 2.05 18.05
N ALA A 47 -0.06 1.12 17.54
CA ALA A 47 0.05 0.60 16.17
C ALA A 47 -0.17 1.71 15.13
N LEU A 48 -1.24 2.51 15.29
CA LEU A 48 -1.49 3.63 14.38
C LEU A 48 -0.38 4.69 14.45
N LEU A 49 0.11 5.01 15.65
CA LEU A 49 1.21 5.96 15.83
C LEU A 49 2.50 5.47 15.17
N LYS A 50 2.87 4.19 15.33
CA LYS A 50 4.03 3.60 14.65
C LYS A 50 3.91 3.75 13.13
N LEU A 51 2.74 3.43 12.57
CA LEU A 51 2.52 3.55 11.13
C LEU A 51 2.70 4.99 10.64
N ILE A 52 2.14 5.97 11.35
CA ILE A 52 2.17 7.38 10.93
C ILE A 52 3.54 8.02 11.18
N VAL A 53 4.21 7.71 12.30
CA VAL A 53 5.46 8.37 12.70
C VAL A 53 6.68 7.67 12.11
N ASP A 54 6.72 6.34 12.16
CA ASP A 54 7.92 5.57 11.82
C ASP A 54 7.86 5.01 10.40
N ASP A 55 6.70 4.48 9.98
CA ASP A 55 6.59 3.74 8.71
C ASP A 55 6.20 4.65 7.52
N SER A 56 5.60 5.82 7.77
CA SER A 56 5.14 6.74 6.72
C SER A 56 6.23 7.26 5.78
N PRO A 57 7.48 7.55 6.20
CA PRO A 57 8.51 8.06 5.28
C PRO A 57 8.90 7.04 4.20
N GLU A 58 8.98 5.75 4.56
CA GLU A 58 9.27 4.68 3.59
C GLU A 58 8.08 4.46 2.65
N ALA A 59 6.85 4.58 3.16
CA ALA A 59 5.65 4.51 2.35
C ALA A 59 5.58 5.65 1.32
N ASP A 60 5.93 6.87 1.72
CA ASP A 60 6.00 8.04 0.83
C ASP A 60 7.09 7.87 -0.24
N ALA A 61 8.26 7.34 0.14
CA ALA A 61 9.33 7.01 -0.80
C ALA A 61 8.89 5.90 -1.78
N ALA A 62 8.18 4.87 -1.31
CA ALA A 62 7.60 3.84 -2.16
C ALA A 62 6.55 4.41 -3.12
N PHE A 63 5.68 5.32 -2.65
CA PHE A 63 4.69 5.97 -3.50
C PHE A 63 5.34 6.83 -4.58
N THR A 64 6.41 7.56 -4.23
CA THR A 64 7.19 8.36 -5.18
C THR A 64 7.82 7.49 -6.28
N ARG A 65 8.44 6.36 -5.90
CA ARG A 65 9.01 5.37 -6.84
C ARG A 65 7.92 4.80 -7.76
N ALA A 66 6.79 4.40 -7.18
CA ALA A 66 5.66 3.87 -7.93
C ALA A 66 5.11 4.89 -8.95
N LEU A 67 5.02 6.17 -8.60
CA LEU A 67 4.59 7.22 -9.53
C LEU A 67 5.60 7.41 -10.67
N ALA A 68 6.89 7.39 -10.37
CA ALA A 68 7.95 7.51 -11.39
C ALA A 68 7.92 6.32 -12.38
N GLU A 69 7.73 5.10 -11.89
CA GLU A 69 7.61 3.89 -12.72
C GLU A 69 6.40 3.95 -13.66
N ASN A 70 5.26 4.48 -13.19
CA ASN A 70 4.06 4.63 -14.03
C ASN A 70 4.16 5.83 -15.00
N GLY A 71 4.80 6.93 -14.60
CA GLY A 71 5.00 8.12 -15.43
C GLY A 71 6.06 7.96 -16.52
N ALA A 72 7.06 7.08 -16.32
CA ALA A 72 8.05 6.73 -17.34
C ALA A 72 7.46 5.93 -18.53
N GLY A 73 6.23 5.42 -18.42
CA GLY A 73 5.56 4.65 -19.47
C GLY A 73 4.79 5.48 -20.52
N THR A 74 4.77 6.82 -20.42
CA THR A 74 3.94 7.67 -21.32
C THR A 74 4.73 8.54 -22.31
N VAL A 75 6.02 8.29 -22.54
CA VAL A 75 6.81 8.98 -23.58
C VAL A 75 7.58 7.98 -24.44
N GLY A 76 7.11 7.77 -25.67
CA GLY A 76 7.70 6.96 -26.75
C GLY A 76 6.65 6.02 -27.34
N ASP A 77 6.25 6.07 -28.61
CA ASP A 77 6.75 6.65 -29.87
C ASP A 77 5.54 7.08 -30.71
#